data_AF-W1TZT6-F1
#
_entry.id   AF-W1TZT6-F1
#
_cell.length_a   1.000
_cell.length_b   1.000
_cell.length_c   1.000
_cell.angle_alpha   90.00
_cell.angle_beta   90.00
_cell.angle_gamma   90.00
#
_symmetry.space_group_name_H-M   'P 1'
#
loop_
_entity.id
_entity.type
_entity.pdbx_description
1 polymer ?
#
loop_
_entity_poly.entity_id
_entity_poly.type
_entity_poly.pdbx_seq_one_letter_code
_entity_poly.pdbx_strand_id
1 'polypeptide(L)'
;MMNPNNRTKGTYLRENWEPIQHQVETFTEYLNVIPEIQMVHTGGHSNDHSIILLKQGNETMIHMADLLLTHAHRKPVWVAAVDDYPMRSIIAK
;
A
#
# COMPACT_ATOMS: atom_id res chain seq x y z
N MET A 1 3.72 8.07 -8.07
CA MET A 1 4.74 7.43 -8.94
C MET A 1 5.26 8.32 -10.07
N MET A 2 4.44 8.91 -10.94
CA MET A 2 4.94 9.62 -12.15
C MET A 2 5.61 10.98 -11.90
N ASN A 3 5.32 11.62 -10.77
CA ASN A 3 5.90 12.91 -10.37
C ASN A 3 6.51 12.78 -8.96
N PRO A 4 7.61 12.05 -8.78
CA PRO A 4 8.23 11.88 -7.48
C PRO A 4 8.83 13.20 -6.97
N ASN A 5 8.83 13.37 -5.66
CA ASN A 5 9.57 14.46 -5.01
C ASN A 5 11.03 14.04 -4.75
N ASN A 6 11.84 14.92 -4.15
CA ASN A 6 13.25 14.63 -3.87
C ASN A 6 13.49 13.42 -2.95
N ARG A 7 12.51 13.06 -2.10
CA ARG A 7 12.57 11.91 -1.19
C ARG A 7 12.23 10.60 -1.91
N THR A 8 11.26 10.62 -2.83
CA THR A 8 10.74 9.43 -3.51
C THR A 8 11.30 9.19 -4.91
N LYS A 9 12.07 10.13 -5.48
CA LYS A 9 12.67 9.98 -6.83
C LYS A 9 13.61 8.77 -6.95
N GLY A 10 14.21 8.33 -5.85
CA GLY A 10 15.08 7.17 -5.82
C GLY A 10 14.33 5.83 -5.79
N THR A 11 13.01 5.84 -5.59
CA THR A 11 12.17 4.63 -5.49
C THR A 11 11.14 4.53 -6.60
N TYR A 12 10.64 5.65 -7.13
CA TYR A 12 9.75 5.68 -8.29
C TYR A 12 10.50 5.82 -9.61
N LEU A 13 11.13 4.73 -10.02
CA LEU A 13 11.94 4.65 -11.24
C LEU A 13 11.04 4.52 -12.49
N ARG A 14 11.33 5.30 -13.54
CA ARG A 14 10.51 5.36 -14.76
C ARG A 14 10.44 4.02 -15.48
N GLU A 15 11.58 3.35 -15.54
CA GLU A 15 11.78 2.03 -16.13
C GLU A 15 10.90 0.94 -15.49
N ASN A 16 10.40 1.12 -14.27
CA ASN A 16 9.55 0.14 -13.59
C ASN A 16 8.07 0.26 -13.94
N TRP A 17 7.57 1.48 -14.23
CA TRP A 17 6.13 1.70 -14.44
C TRP A 17 5.77 2.03 -15.89
N GLU A 18 6.64 2.72 -16.63
CA GLU A 18 6.36 3.15 -18.01
C GLU A 18 6.08 1.97 -18.95
N PRO A 19 6.82 0.85 -18.91
CA PRO A 19 6.58 -0.27 -19.84
C PRO A 19 5.23 -0.96 -19.65
N ILE A 20 4.68 -0.93 -18.42
CA ILE A 20 3.44 -1.65 -18.07
C ILE A 20 2.24 -0.73 -17.94
N GLN A 21 2.38 0.59 -18.14
CA GLN A 21 1.30 1.55 -17.90
C GLN A 21 -0.01 1.18 -18.62
N HIS A 22 0.09 0.61 -19.82
CA HIS A 22 -1.06 0.16 -20.62
C HIS A 22 -1.79 -1.07 -20.05
N GLN A 23 -1.24 -1.72 -19.02
CA GLN A 23 -1.80 -2.88 -18.31
C GLN A 23 -2.39 -2.49 -16.95
N VAL A 24 -2.23 -1.23 -16.52
CA VAL A 24 -2.60 -0.80 -15.17
C VAL A 24 -4.05 -0.34 -15.14
N GLU A 25 -4.85 -0.98 -14.30
CA GLU A 25 -6.17 -0.49 -13.89
C GLU A 25 -6.06 0.23 -12.54
N THR A 26 -6.69 1.40 -12.44
CA THR A 26 -6.64 2.23 -11.22
C THR A 26 -7.93 2.14 -10.44
N PHE A 27 -7.84 2.35 -9.12
CA PHE A 27 -8.98 2.46 -8.22
C PHE A 27 -8.71 3.59 -7.21
N THR A 28 -9.75 4.01 -6.49
CA THR A 28 -9.64 5.11 -5.50
C THR A 28 -9.69 4.58 -4.07
N GLU A 29 -10.82 4.04 -3.64
CA GLU A 29 -11.01 3.62 -2.23
C GLU A 29 -10.81 2.11 -2.05
N TYR A 30 -11.44 1.30 -2.91
CA TYR A 30 -11.27 -0.14 -2.91
C TYR A 30 -11.51 -0.73 -4.30
N LEU A 31 -10.99 -1.93 -4.52
CA LEU A 31 -11.20 -2.73 -5.72
C LEU A 31 -11.39 -4.19 -5.32
N ASN A 32 -12.50 -4.81 -5.76
CA ASN A 32 -12.63 -6.26 -5.70
C ASN A 32 -12.01 -6.83 -6.98
N VAL A 33 -10.80 -7.39 -6.85
CA VAL A 33 -10.10 -8.00 -7.99
C VAL A 33 -10.84 -9.25 -8.45
N ILE A 34 -11.26 -10.05 -7.46
CA ILE A 34 -12.21 -11.17 -7.56
C ILE A 34 -13.06 -11.18 -6.27
N PRO A 35 -14.15 -11.96 -6.15
CA PRO A 35 -14.98 -11.96 -4.95
C PRO A 35 -14.20 -12.21 -3.64
N GLU A 36 -13.13 -12.99 -3.70
CA GLU A 36 -12.30 -13.39 -2.56
C GLU A 36 -11.14 -12.42 -2.28
N ILE A 37 -10.75 -11.55 -3.22
CA ILE A 37 -9.58 -10.66 -3.08
C ILE A 37 -10.01 -9.20 -3.25
N GLN A 38 -9.86 -8.44 -2.18
CA GLN A 38 -10.15 -7.00 -2.16
C GLN A 38 -8.87 -6.20 -1.85
N MET A 39 -8.62 -5.18 -2.66
CA MET A 39 -7.63 -4.14 -2.37
C MET A 39 -8.33 -2.96 -1.70
N VAL A 40 -7.71 -2.39 -0.67
CA VAL A 40 -8.24 -1.25 0.08
C VAL A 40 -7.17 -0.17 0.19
N HIS A 41 -7.48 1.04 -0.25
CA HIS A 41 -6.60 2.20 -0.11
C HIS A 41 -6.46 2.56 1.36
N THR A 42 -5.23 2.83 1.78
CA THR A 42 -4.91 3.17 3.17
C THR A 42 -4.04 4.43 3.26
N GLY A 43 -3.12 4.60 2.32
CA GLY A 43 -2.08 5.62 2.40
C GLY A 43 -1.08 5.31 3.53
N GLY A 44 -0.39 6.35 4.02
CA GLY A 44 0.60 6.18 5.09
C GLY A 44 2.00 5.99 4.53
N HIS A 45 2.39 4.73 4.26
CA HIS A 45 3.71 4.41 3.72
C HIS A 45 4.01 5.19 2.43
N SER A 46 3.04 5.24 1.53
CA SER A 46 2.98 6.18 0.40
C SER A 46 1.57 6.74 0.27
N ASN A 47 1.34 7.74 -0.60
CA ASN A 47 0.02 8.36 -0.74
C ASN A 47 -1.05 7.36 -1.22
N ASP A 48 -0.64 6.43 -2.09
CA ASP A 48 -1.52 5.49 -2.78
C ASP A 48 -1.35 4.05 -2.26
N HIS A 49 -0.69 3.90 -1.09
CA HIS A 49 -0.50 2.61 -0.43
C HIS A 49 -1.84 1.91 -0.17
N SER A 50 -1.87 0.60 -0.43
CA SER A 50 -3.06 -0.22 -0.33
C SER A 50 -2.75 -1.57 0.31
N ILE A 51 -3.71 -2.09 1.07
CA ILE A 51 -3.63 -3.43 1.69
C ILE A 51 -4.49 -4.42 0.91
N ILE A 52 -4.25 -5.72 1.14
CA ILE A 52 -5.01 -6.80 0.51
C ILE A 52 -5.76 -7.59 1.57
N LEU A 53 -7.04 -7.80 1.34
CA LEU A 53 -7.89 -8.71 2.10
C LEU A 53 -8.16 -9.95 1.23
N LEU A 54 -7.89 -11.12 1.79
CA LEU A 54 -8.28 -12.41 1.23
C LEU A 54 -9.38 -13.00 2.11
N LYS A 55 -10.55 -13.23 1.52
CA LYS A 55 -11.75 -13.72 2.20
C LYS A 55 -12.04 -15.16 1.77
N GLN A 56 -12.20 -16.05 2.74
CA GLN A 56 -12.54 -17.44 2.49
C GLN A 56 -13.54 -17.93 3.54
N GLY A 57 -14.78 -18.17 3.14
CA GLY A 57 -15.87 -18.49 4.06
C GLY A 57 -16.06 -17.38 5.11
N ASN A 58 -15.92 -17.73 6.39
CA ASN A 58 -16.01 -16.79 7.51
C ASN A 58 -14.65 -16.23 7.96
N GLU A 59 -13.57 -16.60 7.28
CA GLU A 59 -12.21 -16.17 7.64
C GLU A 59 -11.72 -15.08 6.69
N THR A 60 -10.86 -14.20 7.22
CA THR A 60 -10.20 -13.16 6.44
C THR A 60 -8.74 -13.06 6.83
N MET A 61 -7.86 -13.18 5.84
CA MET A 61 -6.44 -12.88 5.97
C MET A 61 -6.18 -11.48 5.42
N ILE A 62 -5.34 -10.72 6.11
CA ILE A 62 -4.97 -9.36 5.72
C ILE A 62 -3.46 -9.31 5.48
N HIS A 63 -3.06 -8.92 4.28
CA HIS A 63 -1.69 -8.51 4.00
C HIS A 63 -1.60 -6.99 4.09
N MET A 64 -0.98 -6.49 5.14
CA MET A 64 -0.89 -5.05 5.43
C MET A 64 0.23 -4.33 4.67
N ALA A 65 0.97 -5.03 3.82
CA ALA A 65 2.13 -4.51 3.09
C ALA A 65 3.07 -3.71 4.03
N ASP A 66 3.54 -2.55 3.61
CA ASP A 66 4.60 -1.81 4.33
C ASP A 66 4.09 -1.04 5.56
N LEU A 67 2.77 -1.04 5.84
CA LEU A 67 2.24 -0.61 7.14
C LEU A 67 2.64 -1.58 8.27
N LEU A 68 2.91 -2.84 7.94
CA LEU A 68 3.41 -3.85 8.87
C LEU A 68 4.56 -4.64 8.22
N LEU A 69 5.72 -3.97 8.07
CA LEU A 69 6.94 -4.57 7.49
C LEU A 69 7.28 -5.95 8.08
N THR A 70 7.19 -6.06 9.40
CA THR A 70 7.46 -7.30 10.14
C THR A 70 6.61 -7.34 11.41
N HIS A 71 6.58 -8.50 12.08
CA HIS A 71 5.93 -8.65 13.38
C HIS A 71 6.43 -7.64 14.45
N ALA A 72 7.68 -7.15 14.33
CA ALA A 72 8.22 -6.14 15.24
C ALA A 72 7.48 -4.80 15.10
N HIS A 73 7.00 -4.48 13.90
CA HIS A 73 6.25 -3.25 13.61
C HIS A 73 4.79 -3.33 14.08
N ARG A 74 4.41 -4.29 14.94
CA ARG A 74 3.00 -4.44 15.37
C ARG A 74 2.47 -3.25 16.16
N LYS A 75 3.31 -2.54 16.94
CA LYS A 75 2.87 -1.33 17.66
C LYS A 75 2.53 -0.23 16.65
N PRO A 76 1.35 0.42 16.69
CA PRO A 76 0.97 1.46 15.72
C PRO A 76 2.02 2.55 15.54
N VAL A 77 2.63 3.02 16.63
CA VAL A 77 3.69 4.04 16.63
C VAL A 77 5.06 3.58 16.11
N TRP A 78 5.25 2.29 15.83
CA TRP A 78 6.47 1.75 15.24
C TRP A 78 6.27 1.62 13.73
N VAL A 79 6.47 2.73 13.04
CA VAL A 79 6.38 2.86 11.58
C VAL A 79 7.77 2.98 10.96
N ALA A 80 7.88 2.67 9.66
CA ALA A 80 9.16 2.77 8.97
C ALA A 80 9.56 4.24 8.80
N ALA A 81 10.86 4.54 8.88
CA ALA A 81 11.35 5.89 8.62
C ALA A 81 11.09 6.35 7.16
N VAL A 82 10.89 5.38 6.26
CA VAL A 82 10.61 5.61 4.84
C VAL A 82 9.16 6.01 4.56
N ASP A 83 8.23 5.87 5.51
CA ASP A 83 6.84 6.28 5.34
C ASP A 83 6.73 7.77 5.01
N ASP A 84 6.07 8.09 3.89
CA ASP A 84 5.89 9.47 3.45
C ASP A 84 4.88 10.23 4.32
N TYR A 85 3.88 9.52 4.87
CA TYR A 85 2.81 10.06 5.70
C TYR A 85 2.71 9.29 7.03
N PRO A 86 3.73 9.36 7.91
CA PRO A 86 3.82 8.50 9.08
C PRO A 86 2.63 8.63 10.04
N MET A 87 2.04 9.83 10.16
CA MET A 87 0.82 10.02 10.97
C MET A 87 -0.38 9.24 10.42
N ARG A 88 -0.47 9.12 9.09
CA ARG A 88 -1.51 8.31 8.45
C ARG A 88 -1.22 6.83 8.61
N SER A 89 0.04 6.40 8.57
CA SER A 89 0.43 5.00 8.87
C SER A 89 0.06 4.59 10.29
N ILE A 90 0.24 5.48 11.27
CA ILE A 90 -0.15 5.22 12.67
C ILE A 90 -1.66 5.06 12.81
N ILE A 91 -2.46 5.82 12.08
CA ILE A 91 -3.94 5.74 12.11
C ILE A 91 -4.44 4.51 11.35
N ALA A 92 -3.78 4.13 10.26
CA ALA A 92 -4.19 3.03 9.39
C ALA A 92 -3.93 1.63 9.98
N LYS A 93 -3.19 1.52 11.09
CA LYS A 93 -2.80 0.25 11.73
C LYS A 93 -3.40 0.06 13.11
#